data_AF-A0ABD6SCU0-F1
#
_entry.id   AF-A0ABD6SCU0-F1
#
_cell.length_a   1.000
_cell.length_b   1.000
_cell.length_c   1.000
_cell.angle_alpha   90.00
_cell.angle_beta   90.00
_cell.angle_gamma   90.00
#
_symmetry.space_group_name_H-M   'P 1'
#
loop_
_entity.id
_entity.type
_entity.pdbx_description
1 polymer ?
#
loop_
_entity_poly.entity_id
_entity_poly.type
_entity_poly.pdbx_seq_one_letter_code
_entity_poly.pdbx_strand_id
1 'polypeptide(L)'
;MTQDLLFITKPTVTTKEAADLLEVTVQTILKKEKDGLIECVYKDNWKQFGSKIFYLEDIERLKNQNKVKGLSTKEVAEILNVAPSTIFTYIKSGKLPATMVEKRGKQVYLIDEEELEIFMLDYEKTKTKERKTFITKIQDEDIYLYQLLTHQHNGKTARVIEINGADGKILTEDEEIFPLSTYKEHDYTFEPFIKKAVITKRGYLSFSFKKPQLFNSITYNLINLFYKELGVTNMRLSISSDTIRLEIKPFVLQVDPLQFQEEIKYLHSHMNSGTILPHVEGIYFKSNVEPLTFHANHEFKQKVVQMAAEAGMRQEEFLLQAVKSYITNLKKH
;
A
#
# COMPACT_ATOMS: atom_id res chain seq x y z
N MET A 1 -17.40 -63.23 -44.99
CA MET A 1 -16.31 -62.34 -44.57
C MET A 1 -16.80 -60.91 -44.74
N THR A 2 -17.13 -60.25 -43.64
CA THR A 2 -17.68 -58.89 -43.62
C THR A 2 -16.64 -57.90 -44.13
N GLN A 3 -16.93 -57.28 -45.26
CA GLN A 3 -16.24 -56.09 -45.75
C GLN A 3 -16.65 -54.90 -44.88
N ASP A 4 -15.95 -54.69 -43.76
CA ASP A 4 -15.95 -53.40 -43.12
C ASP A 4 -15.03 -52.49 -43.93
N LEU A 5 -15.62 -51.82 -44.93
CA LEU A 5 -15.06 -50.59 -45.47
C LEU A 5 -14.96 -49.60 -44.29
N LEU A 6 -13.77 -49.51 -43.70
CA LEU A 6 -13.41 -48.55 -42.64
C LEU A 6 -13.37 -47.14 -43.22
N PHE A 7 -14.55 -46.60 -43.56
CA PHE A 7 -14.72 -45.18 -43.75
C PHE A 7 -14.47 -44.49 -42.41
N ILE A 8 -13.75 -43.37 -42.44
CA ILE A 8 -13.66 -42.49 -41.28
C ILE A 8 -15.08 -42.05 -40.92
N THR A 9 -15.62 -42.54 -39.81
CA THR A 9 -16.98 -42.20 -39.35
C THR A 9 -17.02 -40.99 -38.40
N LYS A 10 -15.85 -40.44 -38.05
CA LYS A 10 -15.69 -39.35 -37.08
C LYS A 10 -14.93 -38.16 -37.69
N PRO A 11 -15.22 -36.91 -37.28
CA PRO A 11 -14.47 -35.75 -37.74
C PRO A 11 -12.98 -35.85 -37.39
N THR A 12 -12.11 -35.54 -38.33
CA THR A 12 -10.65 -35.58 -38.17
C THR A 12 -10.01 -34.24 -38.50
N VAL A 13 -8.83 -34.01 -37.94
CA VAL A 13 -8.02 -32.80 -38.14
C VAL A 13 -6.57 -33.19 -38.40
N THR A 14 -5.88 -32.39 -39.20
CA THR A 14 -4.45 -32.54 -39.46
C THR A 14 -3.60 -32.07 -38.27
N THR A 15 -2.33 -32.44 -38.23
CA THR A 15 -1.40 -31.94 -37.18
C THR A 15 -1.35 -30.42 -37.10
N LYS A 16 -1.53 -29.72 -38.22
CA LYS A 16 -1.49 -28.25 -38.27
C LYS A 16 -2.78 -27.65 -37.69
N GLU A 17 -3.93 -28.15 -38.11
CA GLU A 17 -5.23 -27.73 -37.57
C GLU A 17 -5.35 -28.06 -36.07
N ALA A 18 -4.85 -29.21 -35.64
CA ALA A 18 -4.79 -29.58 -34.23
C ALA A 18 -3.90 -28.62 -33.40
N ALA A 19 -2.80 -28.14 -34.00
CA ALA A 19 -1.90 -27.16 -33.38
C ALA A 19 -2.60 -25.80 -33.24
N ASP A 20 -3.31 -25.37 -34.27
CA ASP A 20 -4.09 -24.13 -34.27
C ASP A 20 -5.26 -24.19 -33.26
N LEU A 21 -5.99 -25.31 -33.20
CA LEU A 21 -7.11 -25.50 -32.26
C LEU A 21 -6.72 -25.47 -30.78
N LEU A 22 -5.48 -25.88 -30.48
CA LEU A 22 -4.90 -25.92 -29.14
C LEU A 22 -3.96 -24.74 -28.84
N GLU A 23 -3.76 -23.82 -29.79
CA GLU A 23 -2.82 -22.70 -29.69
C GLU A 23 -1.39 -23.13 -29.29
N VAL A 24 -0.93 -24.26 -29.83
CA VAL A 24 0.42 -24.81 -29.57
C VAL A 24 1.19 -25.01 -30.86
N THR A 25 2.48 -25.31 -30.76
CA THR A 25 3.30 -25.65 -31.93
C THR A 25 2.99 -27.07 -32.43
N VAL A 26 3.17 -27.31 -33.73
CA VAL A 26 3.06 -28.64 -34.36
C VAL A 26 3.93 -29.69 -33.63
N GLN A 27 5.11 -29.30 -33.15
CA GLN A 27 6.00 -30.17 -32.36
C GLN A 27 5.35 -30.63 -31.04
N THR A 28 4.54 -29.77 -30.42
CA THR A 28 3.82 -30.09 -29.17
C THR A 28 2.75 -31.15 -29.43
N ILE A 29 2.06 -31.12 -30.58
CA ILE A 29 1.10 -32.15 -30.98
C ILE A 29 1.81 -33.49 -31.21
N LEU A 30 2.93 -33.48 -31.94
CA LEU A 30 3.74 -34.69 -32.17
C LEU A 30 4.29 -35.29 -30.87
N LYS A 31 4.67 -34.44 -29.91
CA LYS A 31 5.09 -34.89 -28.58
C LYS A 31 3.92 -35.52 -27.82
N LYS A 32 2.74 -34.89 -27.82
CA LYS A 32 1.54 -35.42 -27.16
C LYS A 32 1.10 -36.77 -27.74
N GLU A 33 1.28 -37.00 -29.04
CA GLU A 33 1.07 -38.32 -29.65
C GLU A 33 2.11 -39.34 -29.20
N LYS A 34 3.39 -38.97 -29.17
CA LYS A 34 4.46 -39.83 -28.63
C LYS A 34 4.23 -40.20 -27.16
N ASP A 35 3.69 -39.28 -26.38
CA ASP A 35 3.34 -39.46 -24.97
C ASP A 35 2.01 -40.23 -24.77
N GLY A 36 1.35 -40.66 -25.86
CA GLY A 36 0.13 -41.47 -25.84
C GLY A 36 -1.16 -40.72 -25.48
N LEU A 37 -1.12 -39.39 -25.46
CA LEU A 37 -2.28 -38.56 -25.07
C LEU A 37 -3.31 -38.40 -26.20
N ILE A 38 -2.87 -38.55 -27.45
CA ILE A 38 -3.66 -38.54 -28.67
C ILE A 38 -3.12 -39.58 -29.64
N GLU A 39 -3.98 -40.14 -30.49
CA GLU A 39 -3.61 -41.23 -31.38
C GLU A 39 -3.74 -40.81 -32.85
N CYS A 40 -2.73 -41.15 -33.66
CA CYS A 40 -2.80 -40.96 -35.10
C CYS A 40 -3.75 -41.99 -35.71
N VAL A 41 -4.72 -41.52 -36.49
CA VAL A 41 -5.73 -42.36 -37.16
C VAL A 41 -5.08 -43.39 -38.10
N TYR A 42 -3.98 -43.00 -38.76
CA TYR A 42 -3.21 -43.85 -39.67
C TYR A 42 -1.77 -44.00 -39.20
N LYS A 43 -1.50 -44.94 -38.29
CA LYS A 43 -0.16 -45.15 -37.72
C LYS A 43 0.91 -45.49 -38.76
N ASP A 44 0.58 -46.36 -39.72
CA ASP A 44 1.56 -46.90 -40.66
C ASP A 44 1.61 -46.15 -42.00
N ASN A 45 0.53 -45.47 -42.38
CA ASN A 45 0.36 -44.87 -43.71
C ASN A 45 0.30 -43.33 -43.72
N TRP A 46 0.49 -42.64 -42.59
CA TRP A 46 0.42 -41.17 -42.54
C TRP A 46 1.35 -40.47 -43.54
N LYS A 47 2.48 -41.09 -43.90
CA LYS A 47 3.44 -40.55 -44.88
C LYS A 47 2.83 -40.38 -46.28
N GLN A 48 1.84 -41.20 -46.64
CA GLN A 48 1.15 -41.10 -47.93
C GLN A 48 0.24 -39.86 -48.01
N PHE A 49 -0.19 -39.34 -46.85
CA PHE A 49 -1.08 -38.17 -46.73
C PHE A 49 -0.33 -36.88 -46.38
N GLY A 50 1.00 -36.92 -46.28
CA GLY A 50 1.85 -35.75 -46.01
C GLY A 50 1.77 -35.19 -44.58
N SER A 51 0.77 -35.57 -43.78
CA SER A 51 0.62 -35.16 -42.38
C SER A 51 -0.05 -36.24 -41.53
N LYS A 52 0.14 -36.19 -40.20
CA LYS A 52 -0.61 -37.05 -39.28
C LYS A 52 -2.02 -36.49 -39.12
N ILE A 53 -2.99 -37.39 -39.01
CA ILE A 53 -4.41 -37.08 -38.85
C ILE A 53 -4.84 -37.59 -37.47
N PHE A 54 -5.61 -36.77 -36.75
CA PHE A 54 -6.10 -37.01 -35.40
C PHE A 54 -7.62 -36.88 -35.36
N TYR A 55 -8.29 -37.58 -34.45
CA TYR A 55 -9.71 -37.36 -34.22
C TYR A 55 -9.95 -36.02 -33.53
N LEU A 56 -10.92 -35.25 -34.02
CA LEU A 56 -11.28 -33.95 -33.45
C LEU A 56 -11.66 -34.08 -31.97
N GLU A 57 -12.39 -35.14 -31.61
CA GLU A 57 -12.81 -35.44 -30.23
C GLU A 57 -11.63 -35.52 -29.25
N ASP A 58 -10.50 -36.11 -29.66
CA ASP A 58 -9.31 -36.23 -28.83
C ASP A 58 -8.61 -34.89 -28.64
N ILE A 59 -8.62 -34.03 -29.66
CA ILE A 59 -8.09 -32.66 -29.60
C ILE A 59 -8.96 -31.77 -28.72
N GLU A 60 -10.29 -31.89 -28.82
CA GLU A 60 -11.22 -31.17 -27.96
C GLU A 60 -11.16 -31.63 -26.50
N ARG A 61 -11.00 -32.94 -26.24
CA ARG A 61 -10.75 -33.48 -24.90
C ARG A 61 -9.50 -32.86 -24.28
N LEU A 62 -8.41 -32.74 -25.06
CA LEU A 62 -7.19 -32.07 -24.63
C LEU A 62 -7.37 -30.57 -24.39
N LYS A 63 -8.21 -29.90 -25.17
CA LYS A 63 -8.51 -28.47 -25.01
C LYS A 63 -9.22 -28.20 -23.69
N ASN A 64 -10.16 -29.07 -23.33
CA ASN A 64 -10.93 -28.94 -22.09
C ASN A 64 -10.12 -29.32 -20.84
N GLN A 65 -9.21 -30.30 -20.93
CA GLN A 65 -8.34 -30.68 -19.79
C GLN A 65 -7.27 -29.63 -19.45
N ASN A 66 -6.90 -28.73 -20.38
CA ASN A 66 -5.85 -27.72 -20.15
C ASN A 66 -6.35 -26.36 -19.65
N LYS A 67 -7.67 -26.18 -19.43
CA LYS A 67 -8.19 -24.99 -18.75
C LYS A 67 -7.98 -25.11 -17.24
N VAL A 68 -6.75 -24.86 -16.79
CA VAL A 68 -6.52 -24.58 -15.37
C VAL A 68 -7.12 -23.20 -15.10
N LYS A 69 -8.17 -23.13 -14.28
CA LYS A 69 -8.81 -21.87 -13.88
C LYS A 69 -7.84 -21.07 -12.98
N GLY A 70 -7.80 -19.76 -13.18
CA GLY A 70 -6.99 -18.81 -12.41
C GLY A 70 -6.03 -17.98 -13.27
N LEU A 71 -5.78 -16.75 -12.82
CA LEU A 71 -4.88 -15.77 -13.42
C LEU A 71 -3.44 -16.02 -12.95
N SER A 72 -2.48 -15.86 -13.85
CA SER A 72 -1.06 -15.89 -13.52
C SER A 72 -0.62 -14.61 -12.81
N THR A 73 0.48 -14.69 -12.07
CA THR A 73 1.08 -13.51 -11.40
C THR A 73 1.41 -12.36 -12.36
N LYS A 74 1.64 -12.66 -13.64
CA LYS A 74 1.90 -11.64 -14.67
C LYS A 74 0.60 -10.91 -15.05
N GLU A 75 -0.47 -11.65 -15.31
CA GLU A 75 -1.78 -11.08 -15.65
C GLU A 75 -2.30 -10.22 -14.49
N VAL A 76 -2.17 -10.70 -13.26
CA VAL A 76 -2.53 -9.94 -12.06
C VAL A 76 -1.69 -8.68 -11.90
N ALA A 77 -0.39 -8.73 -12.23
CA ALA A 77 0.48 -7.56 -12.18
C ALA A 77 0.07 -6.47 -13.19
N GLU A 78 -0.37 -6.89 -14.39
CA GLU A 78 -0.90 -5.99 -15.42
C GLU A 78 -2.23 -5.35 -14.98
N ILE A 79 -3.16 -6.15 -14.42
CA ILE A 79 -4.45 -5.66 -13.90
C ILE A 79 -4.24 -4.61 -12.79
N LEU A 80 -3.31 -4.87 -11.87
CA LEU A 80 -3.03 -3.98 -10.73
C LEU A 80 -2.06 -2.84 -11.06
N ASN A 81 -1.50 -2.82 -12.28
CA ASN A 81 -0.44 -1.91 -12.72
C ASN A 81 0.74 -1.84 -11.74
N VAL A 82 1.28 -3.01 -11.37
CA VAL A 82 2.43 -3.15 -10.47
C VAL A 82 3.47 -4.08 -11.06
N ALA A 83 4.69 -4.08 -10.50
CA ALA A 83 5.70 -5.05 -10.91
C ALA A 83 5.30 -6.48 -10.46
N PRO A 84 5.59 -7.53 -11.26
CA PRO A 84 5.31 -8.92 -10.88
C PRO A 84 5.95 -9.33 -9.53
N SER A 85 7.10 -8.75 -9.17
CA SER A 85 7.76 -8.95 -7.87
C SER A 85 6.91 -8.49 -6.68
N THR A 86 6.08 -7.47 -6.88
CA THR A 86 5.14 -6.98 -5.87
C THR A 86 4.02 -8.00 -5.63
N ILE A 87 3.52 -8.64 -6.69
CA ILE A 87 2.53 -9.74 -6.58
C ILE A 87 3.10 -10.91 -5.79
N PHE A 88 4.35 -11.32 -6.08
CA PHE A 88 5.05 -12.34 -5.28
C PHE A 88 5.16 -11.96 -3.80
N THR A 89 5.33 -10.67 -3.50
CA THR A 89 5.39 -10.18 -2.12
C THR A 89 4.01 -10.27 -1.45
N TYR A 90 2.94 -9.97 -2.16
CA TYR A 90 1.56 -10.11 -1.65
C TYR A 90 1.19 -11.57 -1.38
N ILE A 91 1.58 -12.49 -2.28
CA ILE A 91 1.40 -13.93 -2.07
C ILE A 91 2.20 -14.39 -0.84
N LYS A 92 3.50 -14.06 -0.76
CA LYS A 92 4.36 -14.47 0.37
C LYS A 92 3.93 -13.88 1.72
N SER A 93 3.33 -12.70 1.71
CA SER A 93 2.80 -12.06 2.93
C SER A 93 1.39 -12.53 3.30
N GLY A 94 0.81 -13.46 2.54
CA GLY A 94 -0.53 -14.01 2.78
C GLY A 94 -1.66 -13.04 2.43
N LYS A 95 -1.37 -11.94 1.73
CA LYS A 95 -2.35 -10.90 1.38
C LYS A 95 -3.16 -11.23 0.12
N LEU A 96 -2.57 -11.99 -0.79
CA LEU A 96 -3.22 -12.43 -2.02
C LEU A 96 -3.16 -13.95 -2.06
N PRO A 97 -4.30 -14.64 -1.84
CA PRO A 97 -4.36 -16.09 -1.95
C PRO A 97 -3.95 -16.56 -3.35
N ALA A 98 -3.09 -17.56 -3.42
CA ALA A 98 -2.66 -18.15 -4.68
C ALA A 98 -2.39 -19.64 -4.53
N THR A 99 -2.73 -20.40 -5.55
CA THR A 99 -2.49 -21.84 -5.65
C THR A 99 -1.24 -22.10 -6.47
N MET A 100 -0.28 -22.84 -5.92
CA MET A 100 0.94 -23.20 -6.63
C MET A 100 0.67 -24.44 -7.50
N VAL A 101 0.84 -24.30 -8.81
CA VAL A 101 0.68 -25.38 -9.79
C VAL A 101 1.96 -25.58 -10.59
N GLU A 102 2.18 -26.81 -11.04
CA GLU A 102 3.30 -27.12 -11.92
C GLU A 102 2.89 -26.95 -13.38
N LYS A 103 3.48 -25.96 -14.07
CA LYS A 103 3.24 -25.70 -15.49
C LYS A 103 4.56 -25.75 -16.24
N ARG A 104 4.68 -26.70 -17.18
CA ARG A 104 5.88 -26.90 -18.03
C ARG A 104 7.18 -27.10 -17.19
N GLY A 105 7.11 -27.86 -16.09
CA GLY A 105 8.25 -28.15 -15.21
C GLY A 105 8.72 -26.97 -14.34
N LYS A 106 7.89 -25.92 -14.21
CA LYS A 106 8.12 -24.79 -13.31
C LYS A 106 6.92 -24.61 -12.39
N GLN A 107 7.19 -24.30 -11.12
CA GLN A 107 6.15 -23.92 -10.17
C GLN A 107 5.68 -22.49 -10.48
N VAL A 108 4.38 -22.34 -10.71
CA VAL A 108 3.73 -21.06 -11.01
C VAL A 108 2.56 -20.88 -10.06
N TYR A 109 2.36 -19.66 -9.57
CA TYR A 109 1.18 -19.32 -8.77
C TYR A 109 0.02 -18.92 -9.68
N LEU A 110 -1.15 -19.48 -9.41
CA LEU A 110 -2.43 -19.09 -9.99
C LEU A 110 -3.30 -18.44 -8.92
N ILE A 111 -3.94 -17.34 -9.28
CA ILE A 111 -4.77 -16.51 -8.42
C ILE A 111 -6.19 -16.60 -8.95
N ASP A 112 -7.16 -16.88 -8.09
CA ASP A 112 -8.56 -16.89 -8.51
C ASP A 112 -9.03 -15.46 -8.83
N GLU A 113 -9.93 -15.31 -9.81
CA GLU A 113 -10.50 -14.01 -10.18
C GLU A 113 -11.32 -13.43 -9.01
N GLU A 114 -12.07 -14.27 -8.29
CA GLU A 114 -12.88 -13.83 -7.14
C GLU A 114 -11.98 -13.31 -6.00
N GLU A 115 -10.86 -13.98 -5.74
CA GLU A 115 -9.86 -13.57 -4.74
C GLU A 115 -9.13 -12.29 -5.16
N LEU A 116 -8.90 -12.09 -6.47
CA LEU A 116 -8.34 -10.86 -6.99
C LEU A 116 -9.30 -9.68 -6.82
N GLU A 117 -10.59 -9.87 -7.08
CA GLU A 117 -11.61 -8.82 -6.88
C GLU A 117 -11.71 -8.40 -5.42
N ILE A 118 -11.72 -9.37 -4.49
CA ILE A 118 -11.69 -9.10 -3.05
C ILE A 118 -10.42 -8.33 -2.68
N PHE A 119 -9.26 -8.77 -3.19
CA PHE A 119 -8.00 -8.06 -2.99
C PHE A 119 -8.05 -6.64 -3.55
N MET A 120 -8.66 -6.41 -4.72
CA MET A 120 -8.79 -5.09 -5.33
C MET A 120 -9.60 -4.12 -4.46
N LEU A 121 -10.69 -4.59 -3.84
CA LEU A 121 -11.51 -3.78 -2.92
C LEU A 121 -10.71 -3.29 -1.72
N ASP A 122 -9.76 -4.08 -1.21
CA ASP A 122 -8.86 -3.67 -0.11
C ASP A 122 -7.57 -2.99 -0.59
N TYR A 123 -7.12 -3.28 -1.81
CA TYR A 123 -6.00 -2.64 -2.47
C TYR A 123 -6.29 -1.18 -2.79
N GLU A 124 -7.50 -0.85 -3.24
CA GLU A 124 -7.93 0.54 -3.44
C GLU A 124 -7.96 1.30 -2.10
N LYS A 125 -8.49 0.70 -1.04
CA LYS A 125 -8.48 1.29 0.32
C LYS A 125 -7.05 1.53 0.83
N THR A 126 -6.07 0.71 0.45
CA THR A 126 -4.68 0.87 0.87
C THR A 126 -3.83 1.77 -0.03
N LYS A 127 -4.21 1.98 -1.30
CA LYS A 127 -3.67 3.07 -2.16
C LYS A 127 -4.13 4.44 -1.69
N THR A 128 -5.32 4.54 -1.08
CA THR A 128 -5.64 5.61 -0.12
C THR A 128 -4.89 5.39 1.19
N LYS A 129 -3.55 5.32 1.15
CA LYS A 129 -2.80 6.03 2.20
C LYS A 129 -3.30 7.45 2.08
N GLU A 130 -4.14 7.89 3.03
CA GLU A 130 -4.61 9.28 3.12
C GLU A 130 -3.48 10.18 2.64
N ARG A 131 -3.61 10.72 1.42
CA ARG A 131 -2.65 11.71 0.94
C ARG A 131 -2.69 12.78 2.02
N LYS A 132 -1.54 13.09 2.61
CA LYS A 132 -1.45 14.08 3.68
C LYS A 132 -2.10 15.36 3.17
N THR A 133 -3.30 15.67 3.64
CA THR A 133 -4.13 16.78 3.16
C THR A 133 -3.52 18.14 3.51
N PHE A 134 -2.44 18.13 4.29
CA PHE A 134 -1.69 19.30 4.74
C PHE A 134 -0.40 19.54 3.94
N ILE A 135 -0.22 18.86 2.80
CA ILE A 135 0.92 19.06 1.88
C ILE A 135 0.39 19.12 0.45
N THR A 136 0.86 20.09 -0.33
CA THR A 136 0.66 20.13 -1.77
C THR A 136 1.97 20.41 -2.48
N LYS A 137 2.03 20.13 -3.77
CA LYS A 137 3.17 20.43 -4.61
C LYS A 137 2.74 21.45 -5.65
N ILE A 138 3.30 22.66 -5.60
CA ILE A 138 2.98 23.76 -6.50
C ILE A 138 4.28 24.25 -7.12
N GLN A 139 4.31 24.32 -8.45
CA GLN A 139 5.49 24.79 -9.21
C GLN A 139 6.79 24.07 -8.81
N ASP A 140 6.70 22.74 -8.64
CA ASP A 140 7.77 21.85 -8.19
C ASP A 140 8.26 21.97 -6.75
N GLU A 141 7.66 22.84 -5.95
CA GLU A 141 7.99 23.03 -4.54
C GLU A 141 6.95 22.34 -3.62
N ASP A 142 7.43 21.65 -2.59
CA ASP A 142 6.58 21.06 -1.54
C ASP A 142 6.15 22.19 -0.58
N ILE A 143 4.84 22.50 -0.54
CA ILE A 143 4.25 23.52 0.32
C ILE A 143 3.38 22.85 1.40
N TYR A 144 3.47 23.37 2.63
CA TYR A 144 2.84 22.80 3.81
C TYR A 144 1.75 23.73 4.37
N LEU A 145 0.71 23.13 4.96
CA LEU A 145 -0.33 23.90 5.63
C LEU A 145 0.25 24.69 6.81
N TYR A 146 -0.15 25.95 6.95
CA TYR A 146 0.36 26.91 7.93
C TYR A 146 1.82 27.34 7.73
N GLN A 147 2.45 26.97 6.62
CA GLN A 147 3.79 27.46 6.29
C GLN A 147 3.80 28.98 6.13
N LEU A 148 4.83 29.62 6.68
CA LEU A 148 5.06 31.05 6.53
C LEU A 148 5.77 31.35 5.20
N LEU A 149 5.30 32.40 4.54
CA LEU A 149 5.91 33.02 3.38
C LEU A 149 6.28 34.46 3.73
N THR A 150 7.30 34.99 3.05
CA THR A 150 7.81 36.34 3.25
C THR A 150 7.82 37.07 1.91
N HIS A 151 7.31 38.29 1.90
CA HIS A 151 7.32 39.16 0.74
C HIS A 151 8.72 39.72 0.50
N GLN A 152 9.22 39.61 -0.72
CA GLN A 152 10.62 39.92 -1.05
C GLN A 152 11.01 41.38 -0.78
N HIS A 153 10.10 42.33 -1.01
CA HIS A 153 10.42 43.76 -0.98
C HIS A 153 10.19 44.49 0.35
N ASN A 154 9.22 44.05 1.16
CA ASN A 154 8.79 44.78 2.36
C ASN A 154 8.86 43.95 3.64
N GLY A 155 9.24 42.65 3.54
CA GLY A 155 9.35 41.75 4.68
C GLY A 155 8.01 41.34 5.30
N LYS A 156 6.87 41.75 4.72
CA LYS A 156 5.55 41.32 5.19
C LYS A 156 5.41 39.82 5.07
N THR A 157 4.67 39.23 5.99
CA THR A 157 4.49 37.79 6.03
C THR A 157 3.10 37.37 5.57
N ALA A 158 3.03 36.17 5.03
CA ALA A 158 1.78 35.52 4.66
C ALA A 158 1.82 34.06 5.06
N ARG A 159 0.67 33.42 5.18
CA ARG A 159 0.57 32.05 5.66
C ARG A 159 -0.41 31.22 4.85
N VAL A 160 -0.01 29.98 4.56
CA VAL A 160 -0.92 29.00 3.96
C VAL A 160 -2.00 28.60 4.96
N ILE A 161 -3.26 28.92 4.71
CA ILE A 161 -4.38 28.65 5.65
C ILE A 161 -5.27 27.48 5.21
N GLU A 162 -5.16 27.05 3.96
CA GLU A 162 -5.99 26.01 3.36
C GLU A 162 -5.23 25.29 2.25
N ILE A 163 -5.39 23.96 2.15
CA ILE A 163 -4.89 23.14 1.04
C ILE A 163 -6.03 22.23 0.58
N ASN A 164 -6.39 22.34 -0.69
CA ASN A 164 -7.45 21.58 -1.34
C ASN A 164 -6.91 20.87 -2.59
N GLY A 165 -6.40 19.66 -2.42
CA GLY A 165 -5.87 18.87 -3.52
C GLY A 165 -4.60 19.48 -4.11
N ALA A 166 -4.72 20.14 -5.27
CA ALA A 166 -3.58 20.70 -6.01
C ALA A 166 -3.34 22.20 -5.76
N ASP A 167 -4.24 22.89 -5.04
CA ASP A 167 -4.11 24.32 -4.73
C ASP A 167 -4.49 24.59 -3.25
N GLY A 168 -4.54 25.85 -2.85
CA GLY A 168 -4.83 26.28 -1.49
C GLY A 168 -5.14 27.77 -1.38
N LYS A 169 -5.12 28.29 -0.15
CA LYS A 169 -5.28 29.73 0.12
C LYS A 169 -4.16 30.23 1.02
N ILE A 170 -3.76 31.46 0.78
CA ILE A 170 -2.83 32.24 1.61
C ILE A 170 -3.61 33.37 2.28
N LEU A 171 -3.26 33.66 3.53
CA LEU A 171 -3.68 34.83 4.28
C LEU A 171 -2.46 35.70 4.52
N THR A 172 -2.51 37.00 4.19
CA THR A 172 -1.44 37.95 4.52
C THR A 172 -1.61 38.50 5.94
N GLU A 173 -0.56 39.13 6.46
CA GLU A 173 -0.62 39.90 7.70
C GLU A 173 -1.63 41.07 7.65
N ASP A 174 -1.94 41.58 6.45
CA ASP A 174 -2.97 42.61 6.21
C ASP A 174 -4.39 42.03 6.01
N GLU A 175 -4.60 40.76 6.37
CA GLU A 175 -5.88 40.03 6.25
C GLU A 175 -6.38 39.79 4.81
N GLU A 176 -5.53 39.96 3.80
CA GLU A 176 -5.88 39.66 2.41
C GLU A 176 -5.76 38.15 2.14
N ILE A 177 -6.71 37.60 1.37
CA ILE A 177 -6.73 36.19 0.99
C ILE A 177 -6.60 36.05 -0.51
N PHE A 178 -5.66 35.23 -0.95
CA PHE A 178 -5.48 34.89 -2.37
C PHE A 178 -5.08 33.42 -2.58
N PRO A 179 -5.21 32.88 -3.82
CA PRO A 179 -4.88 31.50 -4.12
C PRO A 179 -3.40 31.17 -3.87
N LEU A 180 -3.12 29.97 -3.35
CA LEU A 180 -1.74 29.53 -3.09
C LEU A 180 -0.93 29.45 -4.38
N SER A 181 -1.54 29.07 -5.50
CA SER A 181 -0.90 29.00 -6.82
C SER A 181 -0.30 30.32 -7.32
N THR A 182 -0.79 31.48 -6.87
CA THR A 182 -0.33 32.80 -7.35
C THR A 182 0.73 33.45 -6.46
N TYR A 183 1.23 32.77 -5.42
CA TYR A 183 2.12 33.38 -4.42
C TYR A 183 3.38 34.06 -4.99
N LYS A 184 3.99 33.49 -6.03
CA LYS A 184 5.16 34.10 -6.69
C LYS A 184 4.80 35.36 -7.49
N GLU A 185 3.58 35.43 -8.02
CA GLU A 185 3.07 36.63 -8.72
C GLU A 185 2.86 37.80 -7.75
N HIS A 186 2.64 37.49 -6.48
CA HIS A 186 2.53 38.46 -5.38
C HIS A 186 3.87 38.68 -4.64
N ASP A 187 5.01 38.34 -5.26
CA ASP A 187 6.36 38.52 -4.72
C ASP A 187 6.60 37.86 -3.34
N TYR A 188 5.87 36.79 -3.02
CA TYR A 188 6.10 35.98 -1.83
C TYR A 188 7.05 34.83 -2.12
N THR A 189 7.94 34.53 -1.17
CA THR A 189 8.83 33.37 -1.19
C THR A 189 8.85 32.68 0.17
N PHE A 190 9.39 31.48 0.22
CA PHE A 190 9.62 30.77 1.47
C PHE A 190 10.93 29.97 1.38
N GLU A 191 11.47 29.63 2.54
CA GLU A 191 12.56 28.68 2.63
C GLU A 191 12.01 27.25 2.65
N PRO A 192 12.41 26.37 1.72
CA PRO A 192 11.97 24.98 1.72
C PRO A 192 12.42 24.24 2.98
N PHE A 193 11.53 23.48 3.61
CA PHE A 193 11.93 22.63 4.73
C PHE A 193 12.78 21.44 4.26
N ILE A 194 13.87 21.18 4.99
CA ILE A 194 14.76 20.05 4.73
C ILE A 194 14.06 18.74 5.12
N LYS A 195 14.07 17.75 4.21
CA LYS A 195 13.51 16.43 4.47
C LYS A 195 14.30 15.71 5.56
N LYS A 196 13.62 15.37 6.66
CA LYS A 196 14.19 14.60 7.77
C LYS A 196 13.95 13.10 7.59
N ALA A 197 14.87 12.29 8.11
CA ALA A 197 14.78 10.83 8.08
C ALA A 197 13.54 10.33 8.84
N VAL A 198 12.96 9.22 8.38
CA VAL A 198 11.77 8.64 9.00
C VAL A 198 12.13 8.03 10.36
N ILE A 199 11.41 8.45 11.40
CA ILE A 199 11.55 7.92 12.75
C ILE A 199 10.74 6.62 12.86
N THR A 200 11.45 5.51 13.05
CA THR A 200 10.87 4.17 13.16
C THR A 200 10.31 3.86 14.56
N LYS A 201 10.65 4.68 15.57
CA LYS A 201 10.13 4.54 16.93
C LYS A 201 8.60 4.57 16.94
N ARG A 202 8.01 3.64 17.72
CA ARG A 202 6.56 3.45 17.77
C ARG A 202 5.85 4.51 18.61
N GLY A 203 4.57 4.70 18.27
CA GLY A 203 3.69 5.66 18.88
C GLY A 203 3.88 7.09 18.37
N TYR A 204 3.03 7.96 18.89
CA TYR A 204 2.97 9.39 18.60
C TYR A 204 2.65 10.12 19.89
N LEU A 205 3.12 11.37 19.97
CA LEU A 205 2.54 12.34 20.86
C LEU A 205 1.41 13.04 20.11
N SER A 206 0.31 13.34 20.79
CA SER A 206 -0.82 14.01 20.17
C SER A 206 -1.21 15.26 20.94
N PHE A 207 -1.54 16.30 20.19
CA PHE A 207 -1.96 17.60 20.69
C PHE A 207 -3.26 18.00 20.02
N SER A 208 -4.08 18.77 20.72
CA SER A 208 -5.31 19.36 20.18
C SER A 208 -5.37 20.84 20.52
N PHE A 209 -5.28 21.67 19.50
CA PHE A 209 -5.33 23.12 19.62
C PHE A 209 -6.66 23.62 19.08
N LYS A 210 -7.26 24.64 19.72
CA LYS A 210 -8.33 25.41 19.07
C LYS A 210 -7.76 26.15 17.87
N LYS A 211 -8.53 26.27 16.78
CA LYS A 211 -8.06 26.99 15.59
C LYS A 211 -7.80 28.46 15.97
N PRO A 212 -6.55 28.94 15.88
CA PRO A 212 -6.25 30.31 16.27
C PRO A 212 -6.91 31.32 15.32
N GLN A 213 -7.37 32.44 15.88
CA GLN A 213 -7.84 33.60 15.10
C GLN A 213 -6.69 34.55 14.76
N LEU A 214 -5.69 34.62 15.64
CA LEU A 214 -4.55 35.52 15.47
C LEU A 214 -3.56 34.97 14.44
N PHE A 215 -3.10 35.86 13.56
CA PHE A 215 -2.05 35.54 12.60
C PHE A 215 -0.80 35.03 13.33
N ASN A 216 -0.22 35.74 14.30
CA ASN A 216 1.01 35.30 14.97
C ASN A 216 0.81 34.34 16.17
N SER A 217 -0.13 33.39 16.08
CA SER A 217 -0.38 32.46 17.19
C SER A 217 0.76 31.47 17.44
N ILE A 218 0.98 31.13 18.72
CA ILE A 218 1.95 30.12 19.17
C ILE A 218 1.73 28.77 18.47
N THR A 219 0.47 28.39 18.23
CA THR A 219 0.13 27.13 17.54
C THR A 219 0.75 27.05 16.15
N TYR A 220 0.66 28.12 15.37
CA TYR A 220 1.20 28.14 14.01
C TYR A 220 2.72 28.15 14.01
N ASN A 221 3.33 28.87 14.94
CA ASN A 221 4.78 28.91 15.10
C ASN A 221 5.34 27.52 15.48
N LEU A 222 4.66 26.82 16.39
CA LEU A 222 4.98 25.45 16.79
C LEU A 222 4.89 24.47 15.61
N ILE A 223 3.83 24.56 14.80
CA ILE A 223 3.67 23.71 13.62
C ILE A 223 4.83 23.93 12.63
N ASN A 224 5.18 25.19 12.35
CA ASN A 224 6.34 25.51 11.51
C ASN A 224 7.66 24.99 12.08
N LEU A 225 7.87 25.12 13.39
CA LEU A 225 9.03 24.58 14.06
C LEU A 225 9.11 23.06 13.89
N PHE A 226 8.00 22.33 14.02
CA PHE A 226 7.99 20.89 13.79
C PHE A 226 8.23 20.53 12.32
N TYR A 227 7.74 21.30 11.35
CA TYR A 227 8.13 21.08 9.95
C TYR A 227 9.64 21.22 9.76
N LYS A 228 10.26 22.24 10.37
CA LYS A 228 11.70 22.50 10.28
C LYS A 228 12.54 21.43 10.97
N GLU A 229 12.22 21.09 12.22
CA GLU A 229 13.07 20.24 13.06
C GLU A 229 12.77 18.75 12.94
N LEU A 230 11.48 18.40 12.95
CA LEU A 230 11.02 17.00 12.92
C LEU A 230 10.79 16.50 11.49
N GLY A 231 10.39 17.39 10.59
CA GLY A 231 10.11 17.08 9.20
C GLY A 231 8.72 16.48 8.97
N VAL A 232 8.18 16.79 7.81
CA VAL A 232 6.80 16.44 7.44
C VAL A 232 6.49 14.94 7.51
N THR A 233 7.48 14.08 7.25
CA THR A 233 7.33 12.62 7.24
C THR A 233 6.95 12.07 8.61
N ASN A 234 7.41 12.72 9.67
CA ASN A 234 7.31 12.31 11.06
C ASN A 234 6.16 12.97 11.82
N MET A 235 5.31 13.73 11.12
CA MET A 235 4.12 14.38 11.70
C MET A 235 2.87 14.10 10.88
N ARG A 236 1.72 14.27 11.53
CA ARG A 236 0.39 14.23 10.95
C ARG A 236 -0.39 15.42 11.47
N LEU A 237 -1.12 16.06 10.57
CA LEU A 237 -1.97 17.19 10.88
C LEU A 237 -3.37 16.88 10.36
N SER A 238 -4.37 17.06 11.20
CA SER A 238 -5.78 16.91 10.84
C SER A 238 -6.54 18.14 11.32
N ILE A 239 -7.30 18.74 10.42
CA ILE A 239 -8.06 19.96 10.69
C ILE A 239 -9.54 19.59 10.74
N SER A 240 -10.20 19.99 11.83
CA SER A 240 -11.65 20.02 11.95
C SER A 240 -12.12 21.47 11.95
N SER A 241 -13.43 21.72 12.02
CA SER A 241 -14.01 23.07 11.92
C SER A 241 -13.38 24.08 12.89
N ASP A 242 -13.12 23.67 14.14
CA ASP A 242 -12.57 24.55 15.20
C ASP A 242 -11.31 23.99 15.88
N THR A 243 -10.74 22.90 15.36
CA THR A 243 -9.64 22.21 16.06
C THR A 243 -8.56 21.76 15.09
N ILE A 244 -7.31 21.95 15.51
CA ILE A 244 -6.12 21.42 14.86
C ILE A 244 -5.61 20.27 15.71
N ARG A 245 -5.64 19.05 15.16
CA ARG A 245 -5.00 17.89 15.77
C ARG A 245 -3.63 17.67 15.15
N LEU A 246 -2.63 17.61 16.00
CA LEU A 246 -1.24 17.40 15.61
C LEU A 246 -0.75 16.10 16.25
N GLU A 247 -0.24 15.18 15.46
CA GLU A 247 0.48 14.01 15.94
C GLU A 247 1.94 14.06 15.47
N ILE A 248 2.88 13.86 16.40
CA ILE A 248 4.31 13.88 16.11
C ILE A 248 5.01 12.62 16.60
N LYS A 249 6.03 12.18 15.86
CA LYS A 249 6.91 11.10 16.30
C LYS A 249 7.75 11.53 17.52
N PRO A 250 8.13 10.58 18.39
CA PRO A 250 9.04 10.88 19.49
C PRO A 250 10.40 11.33 18.95
N PHE A 251 10.89 12.48 19.42
CA PHE A 251 12.17 13.07 19.00
C PHE A 251 12.71 14.03 20.06
N VAL A 252 13.96 14.44 19.91
CA VAL A 252 14.57 15.51 20.69
C VAL A 252 14.53 16.80 19.87
N LEU A 253 13.85 17.81 20.39
CA LEU A 253 13.84 19.16 19.83
C LEU A 253 15.05 19.92 20.37
N GLN A 254 15.93 20.34 19.48
CA GLN A 254 17.16 21.06 19.81
C GLN A 254 16.88 22.56 19.94
N VAL A 255 16.37 22.96 21.11
CA VAL A 255 16.10 24.35 21.48
C VAL A 255 16.59 24.61 22.89
N ASP A 256 16.91 25.87 23.20
CA ASP A 256 17.19 26.29 24.57
C ASP A 256 15.89 26.22 25.40
N PRO A 257 15.81 25.32 26.40
CA PRO A 257 14.59 25.19 27.20
C PRO A 257 14.21 26.47 27.93
N LEU A 258 15.15 27.36 28.27
CA LEU A 258 14.87 28.60 28.99
C LEU A 258 14.15 29.62 28.10
N GLN A 259 14.50 29.69 26.81
CA GLN A 259 13.85 30.58 25.85
C GLN A 259 12.52 30.01 25.36
N PHE A 260 12.33 28.69 25.43
CA PHE A 260 11.16 28.00 24.90
C PHE A 260 10.07 27.70 25.96
N GLN A 261 10.10 28.40 27.09
CA GLN A 261 9.22 28.10 28.23
C GLN A 261 7.74 28.32 27.94
N GLU A 262 7.39 29.35 27.16
CA GLU A 262 6.00 29.65 26.83
C GLU A 262 5.41 28.56 25.92
N GLU A 263 6.15 28.16 24.91
CA GLU A 263 5.80 27.10 23.99
C GLU A 263 5.70 25.75 24.70
N ILE A 264 6.62 25.44 25.62
CA ILE A 264 6.54 24.21 26.44
C ILE A 264 5.25 24.20 27.26
N LYS A 265 4.96 25.29 27.98
CA LYS A 265 3.72 25.41 28.77
C LYS A 265 2.48 25.27 27.90
N TYR A 266 2.51 25.88 26.71
CA TYR A 266 1.43 25.81 25.73
C TYR A 266 1.24 24.38 25.19
N LEU A 267 2.33 23.68 24.85
CA LEU A 267 2.27 22.28 24.42
C LEU A 267 1.73 21.38 25.53
N HIS A 268 2.16 21.57 26.78
CA HIS A 268 1.67 20.80 27.92
C HIS A 268 0.15 20.95 28.13
N SER A 269 -0.39 22.17 28.02
CA SER A 269 -1.82 22.40 28.23
C SER A 269 -2.72 21.85 27.12
N HIS A 270 -2.15 21.56 25.95
CA HIS A 270 -2.87 21.03 24.78
C HIS A 270 -2.51 19.59 24.43
N MET A 271 -1.73 18.90 25.28
CA MET A 271 -1.29 17.53 25.04
C MET A 271 -2.37 16.52 25.44
N ASN A 272 -2.72 15.63 24.53
CA ASN A 272 -3.67 14.55 24.76
C ASN A 272 -2.96 13.23 25.13
N SER A 273 -1.77 12.99 24.56
CA SER A 273 -0.98 11.77 24.81
C SER A 273 0.50 12.04 24.60
N GLY A 274 1.33 11.44 25.46
CA GLY A 274 2.78 11.60 25.49
C GLY A 274 3.28 12.24 26.78
N THR A 275 4.59 12.47 26.83
CA THR A 275 5.28 13.20 27.89
C THR A 275 6.35 14.08 27.27
N ILE A 276 6.49 15.30 27.78
CA ILE A 276 7.58 16.22 27.43
C ILE A 276 8.57 16.20 28.60
N LEU A 277 9.84 15.92 28.31
CA LEU A 277 10.89 15.74 29.30
C LEU A 277 12.10 16.63 28.96
N PRO A 278 12.82 17.18 29.95
CA PRO A 278 14.08 17.86 29.68
C PRO A 278 15.13 16.88 29.15
N HIS A 279 15.99 17.34 28.24
CA HIS A 279 17.10 16.58 27.66
C HIS A 279 18.36 17.45 27.59
N VAL A 280 19.55 16.82 27.60
CA VAL A 280 20.83 17.55 27.56
C VAL A 280 21.01 18.42 26.31
N GLU A 281 20.36 18.04 25.22
CA GLU A 281 20.35 18.78 23.94
C GLU A 281 19.07 19.59 23.71
N GLY A 282 18.19 19.72 24.70
CA GLY A 282 16.93 20.46 24.56
C GLY A 282 15.75 19.76 25.22
N ILE A 283 14.74 19.39 24.42
CA ILE A 283 13.47 18.88 24.93
C ILE A 283 13.14 17.55 24.26
N TYR A 284 12.92 16.51 25.06
CA TYR A 284 12.55 15.20 24.58
C TYR A 284 11.04 14.97 24.62
N PHE A 285 10.47 14.70 23.44
CA PHE A 285 9.09 14.30 23.27
C PHE A 285 8.99 12.76 23.31
N LYS A 286 8.48 12.21 24.41
CA LYS A 286 8.29 10.77 24.63
C LYS A 286 6.83 10.36 24.33
N SER A 287 6.66 9.31 23.51
CA SER A 287 5.37 8.63 23.34
C SER A 287 5.07 7.70 24.52
N ASN A 288 3.79 7.55 24.87
CA ASN A 288 3.32 6.64 25.92
C ASN A 288 3.24 5.16 25.47
N VAL A 289 3.71 4.85 24.26
CA VAL A 289 3.78 3.49 23.74
C VAL A 289 5.10 2.84 24.13
N GLU A 290 5.02 1.74 24.87
CA GLU A 290 6.16 0.93 25.28
C GLU A 290 6.02 -0.51 24.77
N PRO A 291 7.12 -1.17 24.39
CA PRO A 291 7.07 -2.56 23.94
C PRO A 291 6.79 -3.49 25.12
N LEU A 292 5.85 -4.42 24.94
CA LEU A 292 5.62 -5.53 25.87
C LEU A 292 6.16 -6.82 25.23
N THR A 293 7.27 -7.34 25.75
CA THR A 293 7.91 -8.56 25.23
C THR A 293 7.76 -9.71 26.21
N PHE A 294 7.56 -10.93 25.69
CA PHE A 294 7.53 -12.16 26.48
C PHE A 294 8.08 -13.32 25.67
N HIS A 295 8.59 -14.33 26.36
CA HIS A 295 9.10 -15.55 25.73
C HIS A 295 8.00 -16.59 25.64
N ALA A 296 7.92 -17.26 24.50
CA ALA A 296 7.01 -18.38 24.27
C ALA A 296 7.72 -19.47 23.48
N ASN A 297 7.28 -20.72 23.67
CA ASN A 297 7.80 -21.84 22.89
C ASN A 297 7.33 -21.77 21.42
N HIS A 298 7.98 -22.56 20.55
CA HIS A 298 7.71 -22.51 19.11
C HIS A 298 6.25 -22.85 18.78
N GLU A 299 5.71 -23.90 19.39
CA GLU A 299 4.34 -24.37 19.16
C GLU A 299 3.30 -23.30 19.49
N PHE A 300 3.44 -22.65 20.65
CA PHE A 300 2.56 -21.56 21.07
C PHE A 300 2.66 -20.38 20.10
N LYS A 301 3.88 -20.01 19.69
CA LYS A 301 4.07 -18.92 18.72
C LYS A 301 3.37 -19.22 17.39
N GLN A 302 3.48 -20.44 16.86
CA GLN A 302 2.80 -20.83 15.62
C GLN A 302 1.29 -20.75 15.75
N LYS A 303 0.74 -21.22 16.88
CA LYS A 303 -0.70 -21.14 17.16
C LYS A 303 -1.19 -19.69 17.18
N VAL A 304 -0.47 -18.79 17.82
CA VAL A 304 -0.81 -17.36 17.84
C VAL A 304 -0.77 -16.75 16.44
N VAL A 305 0.24 -17.10 15.63
CA VAL A 305 0.34 -16.61 14.23
C VAL A 305 -0.85 -17.08 13.40
N GLN A 306 -1.24 -18.35 13.54
CA GLN A 306 -2.41 -18.90 12.86
C GLN A 306 -3.70 -18.19 13.29
N MET A 307 -3.94 -18.07 14.60
CA MET A 307 -5.14 -17.39 15.12
C MET A 307 -5.22 -15.92 14.69
N ALA A 308 -4.08 -15.23 14.63
CA ALA A 308 -4.03 -13.85 14.15
C ALA A 308 -4.40 -13.77 12.66
N ALA A 309 -3.92 -14.71 11.84
CA ALA A 309 -4.26 -14.79 10.42
C ALA A 309 -5.75 -15.09 10.20
N GLU A 310 -6.32 -16.05 10.95
CA GLU A 310 -7.75 -16.37 10.93
C GLU A 310 -8.62 -15.16 11.34
N ALA A 311 -8.11 -14.29 12.22
CA ALA A 311 -8.77 -13.06 12.63
C ALA A 311 -8.51 -11.86 11.68
N GLY A 312 -7.71 -12.03 10.62
CA GLY A 312 -7.32 -10.93 9.73
C GLY A 312 -6.47 -9.85 10.40
N MET A 313 -5.77 -10.18 11.50
CA MET A 313 -5.02 -9.25 12.33
C MET A 313 -3.52 -9.52 12.28
N ARG A 314 -2.72 -8.50 12.60
CA ARG A 314 -1.29 -8.72 12.85
C ARG A 314 -1.10 -9.40 14.19
N GLN A 315 -0.06 -10.23 14.32
CA GLN A 315 0.25 -10.97 15.56
C GLN A 315 0.20 -10.08 16.82
N GLU A 316 0.79 -8.89 16.78
CA GLU A 316 0.81 -7.95 17.91
C GLU A 316 -0.57 -7.38 18.23
N GLU A 317 -1.39 -7.08 17.21
CA GLU A 317 -2.75 -6.56 17.37
C GLU A 317 -3.66 -7.62 17.99
N PHE A 318 -3.57 -8.84 17.48
CA PHE A 318 -4.27 -10.00 18.02
C PHE A 318 -3.93 -10.23 19.50
N LEU A 319 -2.64 -10.26 19.84
CA LEU A 319 -2.20 -10.45 21.23
C LEU A 319 -2.69 -9.32 22.14
N LEU A 320 -2.59 -8.07 21.68
CA LEU A 320 -3.09 -6.92 22.44
C LEU A 320 -4.60 -7.03 22.68
N GLN A 321 -5.37 -7.42 21.67
CA GLN A 321 -6.82 -7.60 21.79
C GLN A 321 -7.18 -8.75 22.72
N ALA A 322 -6.48 -9.89 22.62
CA ALA A 322 -6.69 -11.04 23.50
C ALA A 322 -6.47 -10.65 24.98
N VAL A 323 -5.36 -9.97 25.27
CA VAL A 323 -5.05 -9.49 26.63
C VAL A 323 -6.08 -8.47 27.13
N LYS A 324 -6.47 -7.49 26.30
CA LYS A 324 -7.49 -6.49 26.67
C LYS A 324 -8.85 -7.14 26.96
N SER A 325 -9.24 -8.11 26.14
CA SER A 325 -10.52 -8.83 26.30
C SER A 325 -10.53 -9.61 27.60
N TYR A 326 -9.43 -10.31 27.90
CA TYR A 326 -9.28 -11.04 29.16
C TYR A 326 -9.37 -10.11 30.39
N ILE A 327 -8.65 -8.98 30.39
CA ILE A 327 -8.71 -7.98 31.47
C ILE A 327 -10.13 -7.42 31.63
N THR A 328 -10.82 -7.16 30.52
CA THR A 328 -12.18 -6.60 30.55
C THR A 328 -13.18 -7.59 31.14
N ASN A 329 -13.03 -8.89 30.83
CA ASN A 329 -13.88 -9.93 31.39
C ASN A 329 -13.62 -10.14 32.90
N LEU A 330 -12.37 -10.03 33.35
CA LEU A 330 -12.04 -10.09 34.78
C LEU A 330 -12.61 -8.93 35.61
N LYS A 331 -12.87 -7.76 35.01
CA LYS A 331 -13.48 -6.62 35.71
C LYS A 331 -15.01 -6.69 35.79
N LYS A 332 -15.64 -7.62 35.07
CA LYS A 332 -17.10 -7.84 35.08
C LYS A 332 -17.52 -8.91 36.09
N HIS A 333 -16.55 -9.65 36.61
CA HIS A 333 -16.69 -10.56 37.75
C HIS A 333 -16.04 -9.88 38.97
#